data_AF-A0A521W586-F1
#
_entry.id   AF-A0A521W586-F1
#
_cell.length_a   1.000
_cell.length_b   1.000
_cell.length_c   1.000
_cell.angle_alpha   90.00
_cell.angle_beta   90.00
_cell.angle_gamma   90.00
#
_symmetry.space_group_name_H-M   'P 1'
#
loop_
_entity.id
_entity.type
_entity.pdbx_description
1 polymer ?
#
loop_
_entity_poly.entity_id
_entity_poly.type
_entity_poly.pdbx_seq_one_letter_code
_entity_poly.pdbx_strand_id
1 'polypeptide(L)'
;MLDALATANKLRPVFEPLHPAVSNTARHYAYRALDPDNEHAKLQHFLRQVCAGRCCRMWTHYRGRPDLLLPPPRRLLRPGSLRIMYHRWRKFLDDRPELAAAARHTEPLVKCIRANLMLGWWQRWLGDRVVLVVRHPGAVVESQVRLGSGTIWDPEPVLDRYRRDEVLHEWTGNRYRSLLNRPLSRLEGLAINWVIENQMALENVASQSVTVVFYEILKASAAREWQRVCQALELPAVPEDSVLSRPSQQSSEAGVETAAAGAEPGWMRRLAPEHARRIQQILDEVGCGTYAMDDPMPRSGVAGR
;
A
#
# COMPACT_ATOMS: atom_id res chain seq x y z
N MET A 1 -6.86 -3.75 -7.90
CA MET A 1 -5.81 -3.21 -8.80
C MET A 1 -4.86 -4.29 -9.26
N LEU A 2 -3.92 -4.78 -8.44
CA LEU A 2 -2.93 -5.79 -8.88
C LEU A 2 -3.58 -6.99 -9.60
N ASP A 3 -4.55 -7.67 -8.98
CA ASP A 3 -5.20 -8.84 -9.60
C ASP A 3 -5.97 -8.48 -10.86
N ALA A 4 -6.74 -7.39 -10.82
CA ALA A 4 -7.54 -6.96 -11.97
C ALA A 4 -6.67 -6.68 -13.20
N LEU A 5 -5.57 -5.95 -13.03
CA LEU A 5 -4.62 -5.67 -14.12
C LEU A 5 -3.91 -6.94 -14.58
N ALA A 6 -3.45 -7.77 -13.63
CA ALA A 6 -2.72 -8.99 -13.93
C ALA A 6 -3.59 -9.99 -14.71
N THR A 7 -4.85 -10.19 -14.30
CA THR A 7 -5.80 -11.06 -14.98
C THR A 7 -6.11 -10.54 -16.39
N ALA A 8 -6.44 -9.25 -16.53
CA ALA A 8 -6.78 -8.65 -17.82
C ALA A 8 -5.63 -8.72 -18.84
N ASN A 9 -4.38 -8.63 -18.36
CA ASN A 9 -3.19 -8.55 -19.20
C ASN A 9 -2.31 -9.81 -19.16
N LYS A 10 -2.77 -10.90 -18.55
CA LYS A 10 -2.03 -12.17 -18.41
C LYS A 10 -0.62 -11.98 -17.82
N LEU A 11 -0.54 -11.16 -16.77
CA LEU A 11 0.70 -10.88 -16.04
C LEU A 11 0.81 -11.72 -14.78
N ARG A 12 2.03 -11.96 -14.33
CA ARG A 12 2.32 -12.62 -13.05
C ARG A 12 2.25 -11.59 -11.91
N PRO A 13 1.27 -11.68 -11.00
CA PRO A 13 1.21 -10.74 -9.88
C PRO A 13 2.33 -11.02 -8.88
N VAL A 14 3.04 -9.96 -8.48
CA VAL A 14 4.06 -9.97 -7.43
C VAL A 14 3.62 -9.02 -6.32
N PHE A 15 3.18 -9.57 -5.19
CA PHE A 15 2.65 -8.80 -4.07
C PHE A 15 3.71 -8.53 -2.99
N GLU A 16 3.96 -7.26 -2.70
CA GLU A 16 4.75 -6.76 -1.57
C GLU A 16 6.10 -7.47 -1.37
N PRO A 17 7.00 -7.46 -2.37
CA PRO A 17 8.32 -8.09 -2.25
C PRO A 17 9.18 -7.47 -1.14
N LEU A 18 8.90 -6.22 -0.77
CA LEU A 18 9.58 -5.48 0.31
C LEU A 18 8.90 -5.63 1.68
N HIS A 19 7.98 -6.56 1.86
CA HIS A 19 7.41 -6.80 3.19
C HIS A 19 8.49 -7.37 4.15
N PRO A 20 8.67 -6.85 5.38
CA PRO A 20 9.73 -7.27 6.31
C PRO A 20 9.79 -8.76 6.69
N ALA A 21 8.68 -9.48 6.49
CA ALA A 21 8.58 -10.93 6.69
C ALA A 21 9.07 -11.77 5.49
N VAL A 22 9.35 -11.15 4.34
CA VAL A 22 9.69 -11.84 3.09
C VAL A 22 11.15 -12.29 3.07
N SER A 23 12.07 -11.39 3.41
CA SER A 23 13.51 -11.66 3.42
C SER A 23 14.25 -10.64 4.30
N ASN A 24 15.51 -10.92 4.64
CA ASN A 24 16.37 -9.95 5.32
C ASN A 24 16.64 -8.70 4.45
N THR A 25 16.75 -8.87 3.13
CA THR A 25 16.87 -7.74 2.19
C THR A 25 15.61 -6.89 2.21
N ALA A 26 14.43 -7.51 2.13
CA ALA A 26 13.15 -6.80 2.23
C ALA A 26 13.03 -6.02 3.54
N ARG A 27 13.37 -6.64 4.69
CA ARG A 27 13.37 -5.97 6.00
C ARG A 27 14.33 -4.79 6.07
N HIS A 28 15.49 -4.89 5.42
CA HIS A 28 16.50 -3.83 5.42
C HIS A 28 16.01 -2.62 4.63
N TYR A 29 15.39 -2.82 3.46
CA TYR A 29 14.97 -1.74 2.57
C TYR A 29 13.52 -1.27 2.77
N ALA A 30 12.68 -2.03 3.48
CA ALA A 30 11.32 -1.60 3.78
C ALA A 30 11.31 -0.22 4.46
N TYR A 31 10.51 0.69 3.91
CA TYR A 31 10.31 2.06 4.41
C TYR A 31 11.54 2.98 4.35
N ARG A 32 12.59 2.63 3.61
CA ARG A 32 13.78 3.51 3.48
C ARG A 32 13.60 4.53 2.36
N ALA A 33 14.01 5.76 2.63
CA ALA A 33 14.31 6.72 1.58
C ALA A 33 15.60 6.31 0.87
N LEU A 34 15.56 6.15 -0.45
CA LEU A 34 16.74 5.78 -1.25
C LEU A 34 17.00 6.85 -2.30
N ASP A 35 18.21 7.38 -2.26
CA ASP A 35 18.74 8.28 -3.28
C ASP A 35 18.70 7.62 -4.67
N PRO A 36 18.06 8.25 -5.68
CA PRO A 36 18.00 7.72 -7.03
C PRO A 36 19.38 7.40 -7.62
N ASP A 37 20.42 8.16 -7.26
CA ASP A 37 21.75 8.01 -7.83
C ASP A 37 22.62 6.98 -7.11
N ASN A 38 22.23 6.54 -5.91
CA ASN A 38 22.97 5.53 -5.18
C ASN A 38 22.64 4.11 -5.64
N GLU A 39 23.68 3.39 -6.06
CA GLU A 39 23.53 2.00 -6.47
C GLU A 39 23.34 1.07 -5.25
N HIS A 40 22.22 0.35 -5.24
CA HIS A 40 21.94 -0.69 -4.24
C HIS A 40 21.92 -2.08 -4.89
N ALA A 41 23.08 -2.57 -5.33
CA ALA A 41 23.23 -3.82 -6.08
C ALA A 41 22.53 -5.02 -5.41
N LYS A 42 22.58 -5.13 -4.07
CA LYS A 42 21.88 -6.18 -3.31
C LYS A 42 20.36 -6.09 -3.45
N LEU A 43 19.79 -4.88 -3.43
CA LEU A 43 18.36 -4.66 -3.62
C LEU A 43 17.94 -4.96 -5.06
N GLN A 44 18.70 -4.48 -6.05
CA GLN A 44 18.45 -4.78 -7.46
C GLN A 44 18.47 -6.28 -7.74
N HIS A 45 19.51 -6.98 -7.26
CA HIS A 45 19.61 -8.42 -7.41
C HIS A 45 18.39 -9.11 -6.78
N PHE A 46 18.03 -8.74 -5.55
CA PHE A 46 16.85 -9.29 -4.87
C PHE A 46 15.57 -9.08 -5.68
N LEU A 47 15.29 -7.86 -6.13
CA LEU A 47 14.08 -7.55 -6.91
C LEU A 47 14.07 -8.30 -8.25
N ARG A 48 15.21 -8.40 -8.96
CA ARG A 48 15.34 -9.23 -10.17
C ARG A 48 15.05 -10.72 -9.90
N GLN A 49 15.51 -11.27 -8.77
CA GLN A 49 15.18 -12.65 -8.38
C GLN A 49 13.70 -12.85 -8.09
N VAL A 50 13.06 -11.89 -7.41
CA VAL A 50 11.63 -11.93 -7.12
C VAL A 50 10.82 -11.80 -8.41
N CYS A 51 11.13 -10.80 -9.25
CA CYS A 51 10.46 -10.57 -10.52
C CYS A 51 10.61 -11.74 -11.47
N ALA A 52 11.74 -12.46 -11.45
CA ALA A 52 11.94 -13.71 -12.21
C ALA A 52 11.24 -14.94 -11.59
N GLY A 53 10.54 -14.77 -10.46
CA GLY A 53 9.85 -15.86 -9.76
C GLY A 53 10.79 -16.89 -9.13
N ARG A 54 12.05 -16.53 -8.84
CA ARG A 54 13.08 -17.45 -8.31
C ARG A 54 13.12 -17.52 -6.79
N CYS A 55 12.54 -16.55 -6.08
CA CYS A 55 12.47 -16.56 -4.62
C CYS A 55 11.10 -16.05 -4.09
N CYS A 56 10.87 -16.26 -2.79
CA CYS A 56 9.75 -15.67 -2.03
C CYS A 56 8.31 -16.02 -2.50
N ARG A 57 8.15 -17.06 -3.32
CA ARG A 57 6.89 -17.45 -3.99
C ARG A 57 5.66 -17.50 -3.06
N MET A 58 5.82 -18.06 -1.86
CA MET A 58 4.70 -18.22 -0.92
C MET A 58 4.03 -16.88 -0.58
N TRP A 59 4.84 -15.84 -0.35
CA TRP A 59 4.32 -14.50 -0.09
C TRP A 59 3.98 -13.76 -1.39
N THR A 60 4.91 -13.71 -2.33
CA THR A 60 4.80 -12.81 -3.49
C THR A 60 3.77 -13.27 -4.52
N HIS A 61 3.62 -14.58 -4.73
CA HIS A 61 2.68 -15.12 -5.73
C HIS A 61 1.40 -15.63 -5.08
N TYR A 62 1.52 -16.32 -3.95
CA TYR A 62 0.36 -16.96 -3.31
C TYR A 62 -0.24 -16.14 -2.16
N ARG A 63 0.39 -15.02 -1.77
CA ARG A 63 -0.02 -14.18 -0.63
C ARG A 63 -0.22 -14.96 0.67
N GLY A 64 0.38 -16.13 0.73
CA GLY A 64 0.35 -17.01 1.86
C GLY A 64 1.27 -16.47 2.93
N ARG A 65 0.74 -16.32 4.13
CA ARG A 65 1.51 -16.04 5.34
C ARG A 65 1.73 -17.34 6.09
N PRO A 66 2.92 -17.96 6.03
CA PRO A 66 3.17 -19.21 6.74
C PRO A 66 2.81 -19.09 8.22
N ASP A 67 3.11 -17.94 8.83
CA ASP A 67 2.85 -17.65 10.24
C ASP A 67 1.35 -17.50 10.59
N LEU A 68 0.49 -17.24 9.59
CA LEU A 68 -0.96 -17.19 9.78
C LEU A 68 -1.66 -18.51 9.43
N LEU A 69 -1.06 -19.32 8.55
CA LEU A 69 -1.54 -20.66 8.20
C LEU A 69 -1.13 -21.68 9.27
N LEU A 70 0.06 -21.53 9.85
CA LEU A 70 0.60 -22.38 10.91
C LEU A 70 0.93 -21.51 12.13
N PRO A 71 -0.08 -21.03 12.88
CA PRO A 71 0.17 -20.20 14.05
C PRO A 71 0.84 -21.01 15.17
N PRO A 72 1.66 -20.38 16.03
CA PRO A 72 2.27 -21.07 17.17
C PRO A 72 1.21 -21.67 18.10
N PRO A 73 1.48 -22.80 18.78
CA PRO A 73 0.49 -23.51 19.61
C PRO A 73 -0.24 -22.62 20.62
N ARG A 74 0.47 -21.64 21.21
CA ARG A 74 -0.12 -20.67 22.15
C ARG A 74 -1.29 -19.86 21.58
N ARG A 75 -1.33 -19.63 20.26
CA ARG A 75 -2.45 -18.93 19.60
C ARG A 75 -3.63 -19.87 19.36
N LEU A 76 -3.40 -21.17 19.17
CA LEU A 76 -4.47 -22.16 18.95
C LEU A 76 -5.33 -22.38 20.20
N LEU A 77 -4.77 -22.13 21.38
CA LEU A 77 -5.47 -22.30 22.67
C LEU A 77 -6.53 -21.22 22.95
N ARG A 78 -6.60 -20.13 22.18
CA ARG A 78 -7.61 -19.08 22.40
C ARG A 78 -8.95 -19.49 21.77
N PRO A 79 -10.08 -19.34 22.49
CA PRO A 79 -11.42 -19.59 21.94
C PRO A 79 -11.62 -18.88 20.59
N GLY A 80 -12.17 -19.58 19.60
CA GLY A 80 -12.43 -19.06 18.25
C GLY A 80 -11.22 -19.08 17.29
N SER A 81 -10.01 -19.38 17.75
CA SER A 81 -8.81 -19.37 16.89
C SER A 81 -8.84 -20.46 15.81
N LEU A 82 -9.41 -21.64 16.13
CA LEU A 82 -9.60 -22.72 15.15
C LEU A 82 -10.55 -22.31 14.02
N ARG A 83 -11.63 -21.58 14.33
CA ARG A 83 -12.57 -21.07 13.33
C ARG A 83 -11.89 -20.06 12.40
N ILE A 84 -11.12 -19.13 12.96
CA ILE A 84 -10.34 -18.16 12.18
C ILE A 84 -9.31 -18.88 11.29
N MET A 85 -8.62 -19.88 11.84
CA MET A 85 -7.66 -20.69 11.10
C MET A 85 -8.33 -21.45 9.96
N TYR A 86 -9.45 -22.13 10.22
CA TYR A 86 -10.24 -22.82 9.19
C TYR A 86 -10.64 -21.88 8.05
N HIS A 87 -11.18 -20.70 8.37
CA HIS A 87 -11.55 -19.72 7.34
C HIS A 87 -10.35 -19.25 6.51
N ARG A 88 -9.18 -19.04 7.13
CA ARG A 88 -7.94 -18.67 6.43
C ARG A 88 -7.45 -19.78 5.51
N TRP A 89 -7.46 -21.03 5.99
CA TRP A 89 -7.07 -22.18 5.18
C TRP A 89 -8.02 -22.40 4.02
N ARG A 90 -9.32 -22.38 4.27
CA ARG A 90 -10.34 -22.51 3.22
C ARG A 90 -10.13 -21.44 2.15
N LYS A 91 -10.05 -20.16 2.56
CA LYS A 91 -9.79 -19.06 1.62
C LYS A 91 -8.49 -19.24 0.83
N PHE A 92 -7.40 -19.62 1.49
CA PHE A 92 -6.12 -19.88 0.82
C PHE A 92 -6.23 -21.01 -0.21
N LEU A 93 -6.96 -22.08 0.10
CA LEU A 93 -7.18 -23.20 -0.82
C LEU A 93 -8.11 -22.80 -1.97
N ASP A 94 -9.15 -22.00 -1.70
CA ASP A 94 -10.09 -21.48 -2.71
C ASP A 94 -9.36 -20.57 -3.72
N ASP A 95 -8.47 -19.69 -3.24
CA ASP A 95 -7.70 -18.75 -4.06
C ASP A 95 -6.53 -19.42 -4.82
N ARG A 96 -6.06 -20.60 -4.36
CA ARG A 96 -4.81 -21.21 -4.84
C ARG A 96 -4.80 -21.57 -6.34
N PRO A 97 -5.84 -22.15 -6.95
CA PRO A 97 -5.82 -22.49 -8.37
C PRO A 97 -5.62 -21.26 -9.26
N GLU A 98 -6.34 -20.18 -9.00
CA GLU A 98 -6.23 -18.91 -9.74
C GLU A 98 -4.83 -18.31 -9.57
N LEU A 99 -4.35 -18.21 -8.33
CA LEU A 99 -3.00 -17.69 -8.05
C LEU A 99 -1.89 -18.57 -8.68
N ALA A 100 -2.07 -19.89 -8.69
CA ALA A 100 -1.12 -20.81 -9.30
C ALA A 100 -1.10 -20.71 -10.83
N ALA A 101 -2.25 -20.47 -11.46
CA ALA A 101 -2.32 -20.19 -12.89
C ALA A 101 -1.63 -18.85 -13.21
N ALA A 102 -1.96 -17.79 -12.48
CA ALA A 102 -1.36 -16.46 -12.67
C ALA A 102 0.16 -16.46 -12.44
N ALA A 103 0.66 -17.26 -11.48
CA ALA A 103 2.09 -17.39 -11.20
C ALA A 103 2.92 -17.98 -12.36
N ARG A 104 2.28 -18.58 -13.38
CA ARG A 104 2.95 -19.15 -14.56
C ARG A 104 3.21 -18.14 -15.68
N HIS A 105 2.58 -16.97 -15.63
CA HIS A 105 2.86 -15.91 -16.59
C HIS A 105 4.32 -15.45 -16.46
N THR A 106 4.92 -15.00 -17.56
CA THR A 106 6.35 -14.66 -17.66
C THR A 106 6.64 -13.24 -17.19
N GLU A 107 5.76 -12.31 -17.53
CA GLU A 107 5.90 -10.88 -17.27
C GLU A 107 5.33 -10.51 -15.89
N PRO A 108 6.12 -9.92 -14.98
CA PRO A 108 5.66 -9.59 -13.64
C PRO A 108 4.92 -8.23 -13.60
N LEU A 109 3.85 -8.16 -12.80
CA LEU A 109 3.28 -6.89 -12.33
C LEU A 109 3.50 -6.79 -10.83
N VAL A 110 4.26 -5.79 -10.39
CA VAL A 110 4.69 -5.65 -8.99
C VAL A 110 3.85 -4.62 -8.25
N LYS A 111 3.34 -4.97 -7.07
CA LYS A 111 2.73 -4.02 -6.13
C LYS A 111 3.59 -3.91 -4.88
N CYS A 112 3.97 -2.67 -4.53
CA CYS A 112 4.72 -2.34 -3.34
C CYS A 112 4.05 -1.18 -2.59
N ILE A 113 3.66 -1.39 -1.33
CA ILE A 113 3.15 -0.37 -0.41
C ILE A 113 4.33 0.35 0.27
N ARG A 114 5.45 -0.36 0.47
CA ARG A 114 6.61 0.10 1.26
C ARG A 114 7.74 0.71 0.43
N ALA A 115 7.50 0.96 -0.86
CA ALA A 115 8.48 1.46 -1.81
C ALA A 115 8.30 2.94 -2.17
N ASN A 116 7.31 3.62 -1.57
CA ASN A 116 7.00 5.00 -1.96
C ASN A 116 8.16 5.99 -1.75
N LEU A 117 9.00 5.76 -0.72
CA LEU A 117 10.17 6.61 -0.45
C LEU A 117 11.37 6.33 -1.36
N MET A 118 11.27 5.33 -2.24
CA MET A 118 12.33 4.94 -3.17
C MET A 118 11.84 4.93 -4.63
N LEU A 119 10.77 5.67 -4.97
CA LEU A 119 10.23 5.68 -6.33
C LEU A 119 11.25 6.14 -7.37
N GLY A 120 12.01 7.20 -7.09
CA GLY A 120 13.05 7.68 -8.01
C GLY A 120 14.14 6.64 -8.22
N TRP A 121 14.59 5.97 -7.15
CA TRP A 121 15.52 4.85 -7.23
C TRP A 121 14.94 3.69 -8.05
N TRP A 122 13.67 3.34 -7.83
CA TRP A 122 12.98 2.27 -8.53
C TRP A 122 12.97 2.52 -10.05
N GLN A 123 12.56 3.71 -10.47
CA GLN A 123 12.52 4.07 -11.89
C GLN A 123 13.92 4.06 -12.51
N ARG A 124 14.91 4.63 -11.83
CA ARG A 124 16.28 4.73 -12.36
C ARG A 124 16.94 3.37 -12.56
N TRP A 125 16.78 2.44 -11.61
CA TRP A 125 17.53 1.18 -11.60
C TRP A 125 16.76 -0.03 -12.13
N LEU A 126 15.43 0.04 -12.18
CA LEU A 126 14.59 -1.03 -12.70
C LEU A 126 13.95 -0.67 -14.04
N GLY A 127 13.88 0.62 -14.39
CA GLY A 127 13.38 1.10 -15.69
C GLY A 127 11.87 0.91 -15.88
N ASP A 128 11.14 0.60 -14.80
CA ASP A 128 9.73 0.22 -14.87
C ASP A 128 8.79 1.43 -15.00
N ARG A 129 7.63 1.20 -15.62
CA ARG A 129 6.47 2.10 -15.53
C ARG A 129 5.85 2.00 -14.14
N VAL A 130 5.55 3.15 -13.54
CA VAL A 130 5.08 3.22 -12.16
C VAL A 130 3.79 4.02 -12.05
N VAL A 131 2.82 3.43 -11.35
CA VAL A 131 1.61 4.11 -10.88
C VAL A 131 1.66 4.21 -9.35
N LEU A 132 1.66 5.44 -8.83
CA LEU A 132 1.49 5.71 -7.40
C LEU A 132 -0.01 5.78 -7.10
N VAL A 133 -0.50 4.86 -6.27
CA VAL A 133 -1.89 4.90 -5.79
C VAL A 133 -1.93 5.54 -4.42
N VAL A 134 -2.63 6.66 -4.32
CA VAL A 134 -2.84 7.39 -3.06
C VAL A 134 -4.29 7.20 -2.61
N ARG A 135 -4.48 7.00 -1.31
CA ARG A 135 -5.82 6.87 -0.69
C ARG A 135 -5.92 7.84 0.47
N HIS A 136 -7.12 8.36 0.70
CA HIS A 136 -7.40 9.31 1.77
C HIS A 136 -6.81 8.87 3.13
N PRO A 137 -6.08 9.75 3.85
CA PRO A 137 -5.43 9.42 5.12
C PRO A 137 -6.41 8.87 6.15
N GLY A 138 -7.55 9.54 6.34
CA GLY A 138 -8.64 9.08 7.20
C GLY A 138 -9.11 7.65 6.92
N ALA A 139 -9.26 7.28 5.65
CA ALA A 139 -9.67 5.94 5.25
C ALA A 139 -8.60 4.88 5.54
N VAL A 140 -7.33 5.23 5.38
CA VAL A 140 -6.20 4.33 5.68
C VAL A 140 -6.07 4.14 7.19
N VAL A 141 -6.05 5.23 7.96
CA VAL A 141 -5.91 5.21 9.42
C VAL A 141 -7.10 4.49 10.06
N GLU A 142 -8.34 4.79 9.67
CA GLU A 142 -9.53 4.07 10.18
C GLU A 142 -9.41 2.57 9.92
N SER A 143 -9.03 2.20 8.69
CA SER A 143 -8.87 0.79 8.33
C SER A 143 -7.77 0.11 9.14
N GLN A 144 -6.65 0.78 9.40
CA GLN A 144 -5.55 0.23 10.20
C GLN A 144 -5.92 0.09 11.68
N VAL A 145 -6.63 1.07 12.24
CA VAL A 145 -7.14 1.01 13.62
C VAL A 145 -8.12 -0.15 13.76
N ARG A 146 -9.11 -0.25 12.86
CA ARG A 146 -10.15 -1.29 12.90
C ARG A 146 -9.60 -2.70 12.68
N LEU A 147 -8.71 -2.88 11.72
CA LEU A 147 -8.11 -4.19 11.41
C LEU A 147 -6.96 -4.55 12.38
N GLY A 148 -6.42 -3.57 13.10
CA GLY A 148 -5.22 -3.67 13.90
C GLY A 148 -5.46 -3.99 15.37
N SER A 149 -6.35 -4.93 15.71
CA SER A 149 -6.35 -5.51 17.06
C SER A 149 -5.07 -6.35 17.25
N GLY A 150 -4.01 -5.71 17.78
CA GLY A 150 -2.68 -6.31 18.01
C GLY A 150 -1.54 -5.62 17.25
N THR A 151 -0.41 -6.32 17.11
CA THR A 151 0.88 -5.78 16.62
C THR A 151 1.01 -5.63 15.10
N ILE A 152 -0.03 -5.93 14.32
CA ILE A 152 0.06 -5.94 12.84
C ILE A 152 0.23 -4.52 12.28
N TRP A 153 -0.46 -3.55 12.89
CA TRP A 153 -0.41 -2.13 12.54
C TRP A 153 0.04 -1.31 13.75
N ASP A 154 1.15 -1.73 14.35
CA ASP A 154 1.87 -0.93 15.32
C ASP A 154 2.74 0.08 14.54
N PRO A 155 2.52 1.40 14.67
CA PRO A 155 3.31 2.38 13.96
C PRO A 155 4.74 2.49 14.47
N GLU A 156 5.01 2.12 15.74
CA GLU A 156 6.25 2.47 16.42
C GLU A 156 7.51 1.91 15.74
N PRO A 157 7.56 0.63 15.31
CA PRO A 157 8.74 0.11 14.63
C PRO A 157 9.06 0.80 13.29
N VAL A 158 8.06 1.44 12.67
CA VAL A 158 8.23 2.22 11.43
C VAL A 158 8.67 3.64 11.77
N LEU A 159 8.05 4.29 12.76
CA LEU A 159 8.46 5.60 13.25
C LEU A 159 9.92 5.60 13.76
N ASP A 160 10.34 4.54 14.45
CA ASP A 160 11.73 4.34 14.88
C ASP A 160 12.73 4.27 13.72
N ARG A 161 12.28 3.85 12.53
CA ARG A 161 13.12 3.90 11.33
C ARG A 161 13.22 5.33 10.82
N TYR A 162 12.09 6.02 10.70
CA TYR A 162 12.06 7.41 10.25
C TYR A 162 12.87 8.35 11.17
N ARG A 163 12.83 8.13 12.49
CA ARG A 163 13.67 8.89 13.44
C ARG A 163 15.17 8.79 13.15
N ARG A 164 15.62 7.64 12.63
CA ARG A 164 17.05 7.33 12.36
C ARG A 164 17.44 7.49 10.89
N ASP A 165 16.50 7.83 10.00
CA ASP A 165 16.76 7.94 8.58
C ASP A 165 17.21 9.37 8.25
N GLU A 166 18.52 9.62 8.31
CA GLU A 166 19.07 10.96 8.04
C GLU A 166 18.81 11.42 6.61
N VAL A 167 18.71 10.51 5.63
CA VAL A 167 18.38 10.86 4.24
C VAL A 167 16.97 11.43 4.16
N LEU A 168 16.01 10.82 4.86
CA LEU A 168 14.65 11.35 4.97
C LEU A 168 14.65 12.76 5.56
N HIS A 169 15.40 13.00 6.65
CA HIS A 169 15.44 14.30 7.31
C HIS A 169 16.10 15.37 6.44
N GLU A 170 17.20 15.04 5.77
CA GLU A 170 17.88 15.95 4.85
C GLU A 170 16.95 16.37 3.70
N TRP A 171 16.34 15.40 3.03
CA TRP A 171 15.45 15.64 1.89
C TRP A 171 14.18 16.41 2.23
N THR A 172 13.70 16.26 3.46
CA THR A 172 12.47 16.92 3.91
C THR A 172 12.76 18.24 4.64
N GLY A 173 14.02 18.68 4.72
CA GLY A 173 14.41 19.87 5.47
C GLY A 173 14.02 19.78 6.95
N ASN A 174 14.11 18.58 7.53
CA ASN A 174 13.69 18.24 8.90
C ASN A 174 12.19 18.46 9.19
N ARG A 175 11.33 18.56 8.17
CA ARG A 175 9.87 18.79 8.31
C ARG A 175 9.20 17.87 9.34
N TYR A 176 9.61 16.61 9.40
CA TYR A 176 9.01 15.60 10.27
C TYR A 176 9.69 15.46 11.64
N ARG A 177 10.85 16.09 11.86
CA ARG A 177 11.70 15.82 13.04
C ARG A 177 11.01 16.20 14.36
N SER A 178 10.34 17.36 14.41
CA SER A 178 9.58 17.80 15.60
C SER A 178 8.49 16.79 15.97
N LEU A 179 7.68 16.38 14.99
CA LEU A 179 6.61 15.39 15.17
C LEU A 179 7.13 14.03 15.63
N LEU A 180 8.22 13.56 15.04
CA LEU A 180 8.79 12.26 15.36
C LEU A 180 9.43 12.21 16.76
N ASN A 181 9.83 13.36 17.32
CA ASN A 181 10.49 13.44 18.62
C ASN A 181 9.53 13.61 19.81
N ARG A 182 8.23 13.84 19.56
CA ARG A 182 7.23 13.93 20.64
C ARG A 182 6.56 12.58 20.89
N PRO A 183 5.98 12.37 22.09
CA PRO A 183 5.08 11.24 22.33
C PRO A 183 3.86 11.33 21.40
N LEU A 184 3.56 10.25 20.69
CA LEU A 184 2.43 10.17 19.76
C LEU A 184 1.45 9.10 20.23
N SER A 185 0.16 9.39 20.14
CA SER A 185 -0.85 8.34 20.23
C SER A 185 -0.73 7.40 19.03
N ARG A 186 -1.25 6.18 19.16
CA ARG A 186 -1.27 5.22 18.06
C ARG A 186 -1.90 5.80 16.78
N LEU A 187 -2.98 6.57 16.92
CA LEU A 187 -3.67 7.21 15.80
C LEU A 187 -2.76 8.20 15.06
N GLU A 188 -2.09 9.08 15.80
CA GLU A 188 -1.16 10.07 15.25
C GLU A 188 0.04 9.40 14.61
N GLY A 189 0.57 8.34 15.22
CA GLY A 189 1.65 7.55 14.63
C GLY A 189 1.28 6.91 13.28
N LEU A 190 0.05 6.41 13.14
CA LEU A 190 -0.45 5.91 11.85
C LEU A 190 -0.63 7.04 10.83
N ALA A 191 -1.11 8.21 11.26
CA ALA A 191 -1.26 9.38 10.40
C ALA A 191 0.11 9.88 9.88
N ILE A 192 1.12 9.98 10.76
CA ILE A 192 2.48 10.37 10.39
C ILE A 192 3.10 9.37 9.42
N ASN A 193 2.92 8.06 9.65
CA ASN A 193 3.38 7.04 8.70
C ASN A 193 2.76 7.26 7.30
N TRP A 194 1.45 7.52 7.23
CA TRP A 194 0.79 7.81 5.96
C TRP A 194 1.37 9.07 5.30
N VAL A 195 1.55 10.15 6.06
CA VAL A 195 2.07 11.42 5.55
C VAL A 195 3.46 11.22 4.96
N ILE A 196 4.39 10.64 5.71
CA ILE A 196 5.77 10.43 5.25
C ILE A 196 5.77 9.61 3.95
N GLU A 197 5.03 8.50 3.93
CA GLU A 197 4.99 7.59 2.77
C GLU A 197 4.30 8.17 1.54
N ASN A 198 3.40 9.15 1.66
CA ASN A 198 2.60 9.63 0.53
C ASN A 198 2.92 11.07 0.13
N GLN A 199 3.11 11.99 1.08
CA GLN A 199 3.41 13.39 0.79
C GLN A 199 4.73 13.51 0.03
N MET A 200 5.79 12.87 0.54
CA MET A 200 7.10 12.94 -0.11
C MET A 200 7.08 12.28 -1.49
N ALA A 201 6.36 11.16 -1.64
CA ALA A 201 6.19 10.52 -2.93
C ALA A 201 5.49 11.45 -3.93
N LEU A 202 4.39 12.10 -3.52
CA LEU A 202 3.64 13.07 -4.31
C LEU A 202 4.47 14.29 -4.72
N GLU A 203 5.23 14.86 -3.79
CA GLU A 203 6.11 16.01 -4.05
C GLU A 203 7.19 15.67 -5.08
N ASN A 204 7.70 14.43 -5.05
CA ASN A 204 8.74 13.98 -5.99
C ASN A 204 8.20 13.54 -7.35
N VAL A 205 6.90 13.22 -7.48
CA VAL A 205 6.33 12.76 -8.75
C VAL A 205 6.51 13.80 -9.86
N ALA A 206 6.47 15.10 -9.57
CA ALA A 206 6.63 16.13 -10.60
C ALA A 206 7.99 16.06 -11.34
N SER A 207 9.01 15.46 -10.73
CA SER A 207 10.33 15.25 -11.33
C SER A 207 10.49 13.89 -12.01
N GLN A 208 9.44 13.08 -12.02
CA GLN A 208 9.48 11.65 -12.32
C GLN A 208 8.39 11.25 -13.31
N SER A 209 8.62 10.20 -14.10
CA SER A 209 7.60 9.65 -15.01
C SER A 209 6.61 8.73 -14.26
N VAL A 210 6.10 9.17 -13.11
CA VAL A 210 5.16 8.40 -12.26
C VAL A 210 3.75 8.93 -12.47
N THR A 211 2.79 8.05 -12.74
CA THR A 211 1.38 8.46 -12.79
C THR A 211 0.74 8.36 -11.41
N VAL A 212 0.17 9.46 -10.90
CA VAL A 212 -0.58 9.46 -9.63
C VAL A 212 -2.05 9.11 -9.87
N VAL A 213 -2.57 8.15 -9.12
CA VAL A 213 -3.98 7.76 -9.12
C VAL A 213 -4.54 7.83 -7.71
N PHE A 214 -5.55 8.67 -7.52
CA PHE A 214 -6.28 8.73 -6.26
C PHE A 214 -7.36 7.65 -6.23
N TYR A 215 -7.37 6.85 -5.18
CA TYR A 215 -8.30 5.74 -5.00
C TYR A 215 -9.76 6.20 -5.08
N GLU A 216 -10.06 7.37 -4.54
CA GLU A 216 -11.41 7.94 -4.52
C GLU A 216 -11.88 8.33 -5.92
N ILE A 217 -11.00 8.93 -6.73
CA ILE A 217 -11.28 9.23 -8.15
C ILE A 217 -11.39 7.94 -8.96
N LEU A 218 -10.50 6.96 -8.73
CA LEU A 218 -10.55 5.65 -9.38
C LEU A 218 -11.90 4.95 -9.11
N LYS A 219 -12.50 5.13 -7.94
CA LYS A 219 -13.85 4.62 -7.66
C LYS A 219 -14.95 5.47 -8.31
N ALA A 220 -14.85 6.79 -8.24
CA ALA A 220 -15.88 7.70 -8.76
C ALA A 220 -15.94 7.74 -10.29
N SER A 221 -14.83 7.45 -10.97
CA SER A 221 -14.67 7.55 -12.43
C SER A 221 -13.90 6.35 -12.99
N ALA A 222 -14.34 5.14 -12.63
CA ALA A 222 -13.64 3.89 -12.88
C ALA A 222 -13.19 3.73 -14.35
N ALA A 223 -14.11 3.84 -15.32
CA ALA A 223 -13.78 3.65 -16.73
C ALA A 223 -12.60 4.52 -17.20
N ARG A 224 -12.64 5.83 -16.87
CA ARG A 224 -11.59 6.79 -17.24
C ARG A 224 -10.27 6.49 -16.52
N GLU A 225 -10.31 6.29 -15.21
CA GLU A 225 -9.08 6.11 -14.42
C GLU A 225 -8.41 4.76 -14.68
N TRP A 226 -9.17 3.70 -14.95
CA TRP A 226 -8.57 2.42 -15.37
C TRP A 226 -7.90 2.51 -16.73
N GLN A 227 -8.51 3.22 -17.69
CA GLN A 227 -7.86 3.49 -18.96
C GLN A 227 -6.54 4.27 -18.77
N ARG A 228 -6.55 5.28 -17.90
CA ARG A 228 -5.33 6.06 -17.56
C ARG A 228 -4.26 5.20 -16.89
N VAL A 229 -4.65 4.31 -15.97
CA VAL A 229 -3.74 3.33 -15.33
C VAL A 229 -3.11 2.40 -16.37
N CYS A 230 -3.91 1.82 -17.26
CA CYS A 230 -3.40 0.92 -18.29
C CYS A 230 -2.48 1.66 -19.25
N GLN A 231 -2.83 2.87 -19.69
CA GLN A 231 -1.97 3.70 -20.53
C GLN A 231 -0.63 4.00 -19.85
N ALA A 232 -0.65 4.40 -18.57
CA ALA A 232 0.56 4.70 -17.81
C ALA A 232 1.49 3.50 -17.64
N LEU A 233 0.92 2.30 -17.54
CA LEU A 233 1.65 1.04 -17.42
C LEU A 233 1.90 0.34 -18.77
N GLU A 234 1.52 0.98 -19.88
CA GLU A 234 1.61 0.42 -21.24
C GLU A 234 0.92 -0.96 -21.38
N LEU A 235 -0.21 -1.11 -20.69
CA LEU A 235 -1.00 -2.35 -20.68
C LEU A 235 -2.09 -2.32 -21.76
N PRO A 236 -2.23 -3.38 -22.57
CA PRO A 236 -3.16 -3.39 -23.71
C PRO A 236 -4.63 -3.51 -23.30
N ALA A 237 -4.94 -4.10 -22.15
CA ALA A 237 -6.31 -4.41 -21.74
C ALA A 237 -6.71 -3.70 -20.45
N VAL A 238 -7.86 -3.01 -20.50
CA VAL A 238 -8.56 -2.49 -19.32
C VAL A 238 -9.32 -3.66 -18.66
N PRO A 239 -9.27 -3.82 -17.32
CA PRO A 239 -10.03 -4.89 -16.66
C PRO A 239 -11.54 -4.74 -16.85
N GLU A 240 -12.22 -5.87 -17.07
CA GLU A 240 -13.68 -5.91 -17.17
C GLU A 240 -14.37 -5.59 -15.83
N ASP A 241 -15.58 -5.03 -15.89
CA ASP A 241 -16.39 -4.72 -14.69
C ASP A 241 -16.65 -5.95 -13.80
N SER A 242 -16.75 -7.14 -14.41
CA SER A 242 -16.88 -8.42 -13.72
C SER A 242 -15.69 -8.74 -12.81
N VAL A 243 -14.49 -8.31 -13.19
CA VAL A 243 -13.26 -8.45 -12.41
C VAL A 243 -13.13 -7.33 -11.39
N LEU A 244 -13.54 -6.12 -11.74
CA LEU A 244 -13.49 -4.93 -10.88
C LEU A 244 -14.46 -5.00 -9.69
N SER A 245 -15.60 -5.66 -9.87
CA SER A 245 -16.61 -5.87 -8.84
C SER A 245 -16.19 -6.90 -7.78
N ARG A 246 -15.19 -7.74 -8.06
CA ARG A 246 -14.68 -8.70 -7.08
C ARG A 246 -13.97 -7.98 -5.93
N PRO A 247 -14.35 -8.22 -4.66
CA PRO A 247 -13.62 -7.69 -3.53
C PRO A 247 -12.17 -8.12 -3.61
N SER A 248 -11.23 -7.18 -3.39
CA SER A 248 -9.83 -7.58 -3.31
C SER A 248 -9.66 -8.58 -2.16
N GLN A 249 -8.73 -9.54 -2.28
CA GLN A 249 -8.48 -10.53 -1.22
C GLN A 249 -8.21 -9.90 0.17
N GLN A 250 -7.80 -8.61 0.21
CA GLN A 250 -7.52 -7.85 1.42
C GLN A 250 -8.64 -6.90 1.86
N SER A 251 -9.67 -6.72 1.03
CA SER A 251 -10.86 -5.94 1.36
C SER A 251 -11.91 -6.87 1.97
N SER A 252 -12.48 -6.51 3.11
CA SER A 252 -13.66 -7.20 3.63
C SER A 252 -14.84 -6.99 2.68
N GLU A 253 -15.66 -8.02 2.44
CA GLU A 253 -16.90 -7.96 1.65
C GLU A 253 -17.84 -6.84 2.11
N ALA A 254 -17.84 -6.54 3.42
CA ALA A 254 -18.57 -5.42 4.02
C ALA A 254 -18.19 -4.02 3.50
N GLY A 255 -17.16 -3.91 2.64
CA GLY A 255 -16.71 -2.65 2.05
C GLY A 255 -17.28 -2.35 0.65
N VAL A 256 -18.05 -3.27 0.05
CA VAL A 256 -18.76 -3.04 -1.22
C VAL A 256 -20.09 -2.34 -0.94
N GLU A 257 -20.06 -1.25 -0.17
CA GLU A 257 -21.16 -0.29 -0.22
C GLU A 257 -20.99 0.46 -1.54
N THR A 258 -21.88 0.21 -2.49
CA THR A 258 -22.14 1.11 -3.60
C THR A 258 -22.63 2.41 -2.98
N ALA A 259 -21.71 3.31 -2.68
CA ALA A 259 -22.05 4.66 -2.27
C ALA A 259 -22.90 5.23 -3.40
N ALA A 260 -24.21 5.39 -3.16
CA ALA A 260 -25.05 6.21 -4.02
C ALA A 260 -24.36 7.57 -4.17
N ALA A 261 -24.45 8.19 -5.35
CA ALA A 261 -23.86 9.50 -5.58
C ALA A 261 -24.30 10.46 -4.46
N GLY A 262 -23.34 10.93 -3.65
CA GLY A 262 -23.58 11.81 -2.50
C GLY A 262 -23.60 11.15 -1.12
N ALA A 263 -23.51 9.81 -1.00
CA ALA A 263 -23.40 9.16 0.29
C ALA A 263 -21.99 9.38 0.91
N GLU A 264 -21.96 9.78 2.18
CA GLU A 264 -20.73 9.95 2.94
C GLU A 264 -19.93 8.63 3.01
N PRO A 265 -18.62 8.62 2.70
CA PRO A 265 -17.82 7.42 2.77
C PRO A 265 -17.86 6.78 4.17
N GLY A 266 -17.99 5.45 4.22
CA GLY A 266 -18.13 4.74 5.49
C GLY A 266 -17.00 4.97 6.51
N TRP A 267 -15.80 5.39 6.08
CA TRP A 267 -14.73 5.71 7.02
C TRP A 267 -15.00 7.00 7.80
N MET A 268 -15.65 8.00 7.20
CA MET A 268 -16.00 9.26 7.89
C MET A 268 -17.01 8.99 9.00
N ARG A 269 -18.02 8.15 8.71
CA ARG A 269 -19.02 7.70 9.69
C ARG A 269 -18.44 6.88 10.84
N ARG A 270 -17.39 6.09 10.59
CA ARG A 270 -16.77 5.21 11.60
C ARG A 270 -15.69 5.88 12.42
N LEU A 271 -15.09 6.96 11.91
CA LEU A 271 -14.02 7.66 12.58
C LEU A 271 -14.61 8.71 13.53
N ALA A 272 -14.28 8.64 14.81
CA ALA A 272 -14.75 9.63 15.77
C ALA A 272 -14.31 11.06 15.37
N PRO A 273 -15.15 12.09 15.58
CA PRO A 273 -14.78 13.47 15.22
C PRO A 273 -13.48 13.96 15.87
N GLU A 274 -13.15 13.54 17.11
CA GLU A 274 -11.84 13.88 17.69
C GLU A 274 -10.68 13.22 16.95
N HIS A 275 -10.85 11.99 16.48
CA HIS A 275 -9.82 11.30 15.70
C HIS A 275 -9.60 11.99 14.36
N ALA A 276 -10.67 12.41 13.68
CA ALA A 276 -10.56 13.17 12.44
C ALA A 276 -9.80 14.50 12.65
N ARG A 277 -10.13 15.24 13.72
CA ARG A 277 -9.40 16.48 14.08
C ARG A 277 -7.92 16.24 14.36
N ARG A 278 -7.56 15.18 15.08
CA ARG A 278 -6.15 14.85 15.36
C ARG A 278 -5.37 14.48 14.10
N ILE A 279 -6.00 13.72 13.18
CA ILE A 279 -5.35 13.43 11.89
C ILE A 279 -5.17 14.72 11.10
N GLN A 280 -6.17 15.60 11.05
CA GLN A 280 -6.05 16.91 10.38
C GLN A 280 -4.91 17.75 10.97
N GLN A 281 -4.77 17.79 12.29
CA GLN A 281 -3.66 18.49 12.95
C GLN A 281 -2.28 17.99 12.51
N ILE A 282 -2.11 16.67 12.35
CA ILE A 282 -0.88 16.09 11.79
C ILE A 282 -0.66 16.53 10.34
N LEU A 283 -1.71 16.54 9.51
CA LEU A 283 -1.62 17.01 8.13
C LEU A 283 -1.25 18.50 8.06
N ASP A 284 -1.84 19.33 8.91
CA ASP A 284 -1.58 20.77 8.96
C ASP A 284 -0.16 21.07 9.45
N GLU A 285 0.31 20.37 10.48
CA GLU A 285 1.65 20.57 11.08
C GLU A 285 2.79 20.30 10.08
N VAL A 286 2.58 19.42 9.10
CA VAL A 286 3.55 19.11 8.03
C VAL A 286 3.22 19.77 6.68
N GLY A 287 2.18 20.62 6.63
CA GLY A 287 1.73 21.27 5.40
C GLY A 287 1.25 20.30 4.32
N CYS A 288 0.69 19.14 4.68
CA CYS A 288 0.15 18.18 3.73
C CYS A 288 -1.23 18.63 3.21
N GLY A 289 -1.23 19.31 2.06
CA GLY A 289 -2.45 19.88 1.45
C GLY A 289 -3.23 18.95 0.52
N THR A 290 -2.84 17.68 0.35
CA THR A 290 -3.47 16.78 -0.64
C THR A 290 -4.90 16.40 -0.28
N TYR A 291 -5.19 16.25 1.01
CA TYR A 291 -6.50 15.88 1.53
C TYR A 291 -6.86 16.76 2.72
N ALA A 292 -8.15 16.83 3.02
CA ALA A 292 -8.68 17.39 4.25
C ALA A 292 -9.61 16.36 4.89
N MET A 293 -9.65 16.29 6.21
CA MET A 293 -10.42 15.26 6.92
C MET A 293 -11.95 15.45 6.82
N ASP A 294 -12.39 16.62 6.37
CA ASP A 294 -13.78 16.99 6.09
C ASP A 294 -14.17 16.84 4.61
N ASP A 295 -13.23 16.52 3.71
CA ASP A 295 -13.47 16.32 2.28
C ASP A 295 -13.06 14.89 1.86
N PRO A 296 -13.98 14.05 1.38
CA PRO A 296 -13.63 12.70 0.96
C PRO A 296 -12.76 12.65 -0.30
N MET A 297 -12.66 13.74 -1.07
CA MET A 297 -11.92 13.82 -2.31
C MET A 297 -10.55 14.47 -2.12
N PRO A 298 -9.55 14.14 -2.96
CA PRO A 298 -8.31 14.90 -2.98
C PRO A 298 -8.58 16.36 -3.41
N ARG A 299 -7.87 17.32 -2.81
CA ARG A 299 -8.02 18.73 -3.18
C ARG A 299 -7.65 18.96 -4.66
N SER A 300 -8.40 19.83 -5.31
CA SER A 300 -8.20 20.17 -6.73
C SER A 300 -6.80 20.76 -6.97
N GLY A 301 -6.19 20.44 -8.11
CA GLY A 301 -4.84 20.91 -8.48
C GLY A 301 -3.71 19.93 -8.16
N VAL A 302 -3.96 18.89 -7.36
CA VAL A 302 -2.97 17.80 -7.15
C VAL A 302 -3.09 16.71 -8.22
N ALA A 303 -4.28 16.52 -8.81
CA ALA A 303 -4.60 15.42 -9.70
C ALA A 303 -4.26 15.61 -11.19
N GLY A 304 -3.48 16.63 -11.55
CA GLY A 304 -3.31 17.08 -12.94
C GLY A 304 -1.89 17.20 -13.46
N ARG A 305 -0.89 16.60 -12.79
CA ARG A 305 0.49 16.52 -13.28
C ARG A 305 0.89 15.07 -13.49
#